data_AF-K1YVK7-F1
#
_entry.id   AF-K1YVK7-F1
#
_cell.length_a   1.000
_cell.length_b   1.000
_cell.length_c   1.000
_cell.angle_alpha   90.00
_cell.angle_beta   90.00
_cell.angle_gamma   90.00
#
_symmetry.space_group_name_H-M   'P 1'
#
loop_
_entity.id
_entity.type
_entity.pdbx_description
1 polymer ?
#
loop_
_entity_poly.entity_id
_entity_poly.type
_entity_poly.pdbx_seq_one_letter_code
_entity_poly.pdbx_strand_id
1 'polypeptide(L)'
;MPDTVGTGGDSHTRFPLGISFPAGSGLVAFAAALGFMPMEMPPSVLVRFSGRRRPGITVRDMVNAIPYAAIKQGLLTVAKKGKKNIFAGAILEIEGVDDLSVEEAFELTDASAERSAAACTVSLPEATVVRNVRDNVALLRSLVKDGYRDSDCLSRRIADLEAWLAAPTLLKRDDHAEYTAVIEIDLA
;
A
#
# COMPACT_ATOMS: atom_id res chain seq x y z
N MET A 1 2.58 -8.69 -7.59
CA MET A 1 1.44 -9.62 -7.43
C MET A 1 0.65 -9.13 -6.24
N PRO A 2 -0.67 -9.36 -6.21
CA PRO A 2 -1.42 -9.30 -4.96
C PRO A 2 -0.74 -10.15 -3.87
N ASP A 3 -0.83 -9.71 -2.61
CA ASP A 3 -0.33 -10.41 -1.41
C ASP A 3 1.15 -10.81 -1.40
N THR A 4 1.97 -10.12 -2.18
CA THR A 4 3.44 -10.32 -2.16
C THR A 4 4.16 -9.15 -1.51
N VAL A 5 5.37 -9.44 -1.01
CA VAL A 5 6.24 -8.47 -0.36
C VAL A 5 7.31 -8.00 -1.34
N GLY A 6 7.68 -6.72 -1.27
CA GLY A 6 8.82 -6.18 -2.02
C GLY A 6 9.50 -4.98 -1.37
N THR A 7 10.45 -4.40 -2.11
CA THR A 7 11.21 -3.21 -1.72
C THR A 7 11.56 -2.39 -2.96
N GLY A 8 12.07 -1.17 -2.76
CA GLY A 8 12.56 -0.29 -3.80
C GLY A 8 13.44 0.82 -3.23
N GLY A 9 14.30 1.37 -4.08
CA GLY A 9 15.26 2.44 -3.75
C GLY A 9 14.65 3.83 -3.69
N ASP A 10 13.33 3.91 -3.51
CA ASP A 10 12.55 5.13 -3.48
C ASP A 10 11.56 5.06 -2.31
N SER A 11 11.47 6.13 -1.51
CA SER A 11 10.63 6.18 -0.30
C SER A 11 9.13 6.07 -0.58
N HIS A 12 8.70 6.32 -1.82
CA HIS A 12 7.34 6.20 -2.33
C HIS A 12 7.10 4.86 -3.04
N THR A 13 8.02 3.89 -2.88
CA THR A 13 7.74 2.49 -3.20
C THR A 13 6.72 1.94 -2.19
N ARG A 14 5.43 2.24 -2.41
CA ARG A 14 4.32 1.94 -1.50
C ARG A 14 3.23 1.18 -2.25
N PHE A 15 3.40 -0.13 -2.38
CA PHE A 15 2.55 -0.95 -3.23
C PHE A 15 1.07 -0.82 -2.83
N PRO A 16 0.17 -0.55 -3.79
CA PRO A 16 -1.27 -0.57 -3.54
C PRO A 16 -1.84 -2.01 -3.47
N LEU A 17 -1.05 -3.02 -3.87
CA LEU A 17 -1.38 -4.44 -3.78
C LEU A 17 -0.21 -5.18 -3.12
N GLY A 18 -0.48 -5.89 -2.03
CA GLY A 18 0.55 -6.49 -1.18
C GLY A 18 1.16 -5.46 -0.22
N ILE A 19 2.48 -5.51 -0.03
CA ILE A 19 3.19 -4.59 0.86
C ILE A 19 4.63 -4.38 0.39
N SER A 20 5.15 -3.17 0.58
CA SER A 20 6.54 -2.85 0.32
C SER A 20 7.19 -2.09 1.46
N PHE A 21 8.46 -2.40 1.70
CA PHE A 21 9.32 -1.74 2.67
C PHE A 21 10.46 -1.04 1.92
N PRO A 22 10.34 0.26 1.62
CA PRO A 22 11.41 1.02 0.98
C PRO A 22 12.71 0.97 1.77
N ALA A 23 13.83 1.01 1.05
CA ALA A 23 15.13 0.95 1.69
C ALA A 23 16.19 1.75 0.96
N GLY A 24 17.30 2.01 1.66
CA GLY A 24 18.48 2.60 1.05
C GLY A 24 19.12 1.68 0.00
N SER A 25 19.91 2.26 -0.89
CA SER A 25 20.52 1.58 -2.06
C SER A 25 21.26 0.29 -1.72
N GLY A 26 21.97 0.23 -0.59
CA GLY A 26 22.69 -0.97 -0.15
C GLY A 26 21.77 -2.18 0.11
N LEU A 27 20.64 -1.95 0.80
CA LEU A 27 19.68 -3.01 1.11
C LEU A 27 18.87 -3.42 -0.12
N VAL A 28 18.58 -2.47 -1.00
CA VAL A 28 17.93 -2.75 -2.30
C VAL A 28 18.84 -3.58 -3.20
N ALA A 29 20.13 -3.27 -3.27
CA ALA A 29 21.10 -4.07 -4.01
C ALA A 29 21.20 -5.50 -3.45
N PHE A 30 21.20 -5.65 -2.12
CA PHE A 30 21.16 -6.95 -1.45
C PHE A 30 19.89 -7.74 -1.82
N ALA A 31 18.71 -7.11 -1.70
CA ALA A 31 17.43 -7.76 -1.99
C ALA A 31 17.31 -8.16 -3.46
N ALA A 32 17.76 -7.31 -4.37
CA ALA A 32 17.77 -7.60 -5.80
C ALA A 32 18.74 -8.75 -6.15
N ALA A 33 19.87 -8.86 -5.44
CA ALA A 33 20.86 -9.91 -5.69
C ALA A 33 20.46 -11.28 -5.11
N LEU A 34 19.81 -11.30 -3.95
CA LEU A 34 19.57 -12.55 -3.20
C LEU A 34 18.09 -12.97 -3.14
N GLY A 35 17.16 -12.10 -3.51
CA GLY A 35 15.73 -12.38 -3.48
C GLY A 35 15.11 -12.36 -2.08
N PHE A 36 15.81 -11.86 -1.06
CA PHE A 36 15.28 -11.66 0.29
C PHE A 36 15.84 -10.40 0.94
N MET A 37 15.17 -9.89 1.98
CA MET A 37 15.58 -8.69 2.71
C MET A 37 15.44 -8.93 4.23
N PRO A 38 16.48 -8.69 5.04
CA PRO A 38 16.36 -8.72 6.49
C PRO A 38 15.44 -7.61 6.98
N MET A 39 14.56 -7.93 7.92
CA MET A 39 13.59 -7.00 8.47
C MET A 39 13.21 -7.39 9.90
N GLU A 40 13.09 -6.39 10.77
CA GLU A 40 12.40 -6.51 12.04
C GLU A 40 10.95 -6.07 11.82
N MET A 41 9.98 -6.91 12.18
CA MET A 41 8.58 -6.65 11.88
C MET A 41 8.08 -5.45 12.70
N PRO A 42 7.66 -4.35 12.07
CA PRO A 42 7.17 -3.20 12.81
C PRO A 42 5.75 -3.43 13.34
N PRO A 43 5.35 -2.70 14.39
CA PRO A 43 3.97 -2.71 14.85
C PRO A 43 3.05 -2.02 13.83
N SER A 44 1.75 -2.32 13.88
CA SER A 44 0.75 -1.73 12.99
C SER A 44 -0.08 -0.63 13.66
N VAL A 45 -0.52 0.32 12.84
CA VAL A 45 -1.56 1.33 13.14
C VAL A 45 -2.66 1.18 12.11
N LEU A 46 -3.89 1.00 12.57
CA LEU A 46 -5.06 0.87 11.71
C LEU A 46 -5.70 2.23 11.47
N VAL A 47 -5.98 2.55 10.22
CA VAL A 47 -6.89 3.62 9.81
C VAL A 47 -8.12 2.99 9.16
N ARG A 48 -9.30 3.27 9.71
CA ARG A 48 -10.58 2.77 9.19
C ARG A 48 -11.42 3.95 8.72
N PHE A 49 -11.73 3.95 7.43
CA PHE A 49 -12.72 4.86 6.88
C PHE A 49 -14.13 4.27 6.98
N SER A 50 -15.12 5.14 7.17
CA SER A 50 -16.54 4.77 7.18
C SER A 50 -17.37 5.85 6.49
N GLY A 51 -18.62 5.53 6.15
CA GLY A 51 -19.52 6.47 5.47
C GLY A 51 -19.26 6.61 3.98
N ARG A 52 -19.72 7.72 3.38
CA ARG A 52 -19.53 8.03 1.95
C ARG A 52 -18.96 9.44 1.81
N ARG A 53 -18.04 9.62 0.86
CA ARG A 53 -17.48 10.94 0.54
C ARG A 53 -18.61 11.93 0.20
N ARG A 54 -18.60 13.09 0.84
CA ARG A 54 -19.50 14.21 0.50
C ARG A 54 -19.21 14.73 -0.92
N PRO A 55 -20.18 15.38 -1.59
CA PRO A 55 -19.94 16.02 -2.88
C PRO A 55 -18.75 16.99 -2.82
N GLY A 56 -17.82 16.84 -3.77
CA GLY A 56 -16.60 17.66 -3.86
C GLY A 56 -15.41 17.16 -3.03
N ILE A 57 -15.58 16.13 -2.20
CA ILE A 57 -14.47 15.49 -1.47
C ILE A 57 -13.80 14.44 -2.35
N THR A 58 -12.48 14.51 -2.42
CA THR A 58 -11.61 13.64 -3.24
C THR A 58 -10.85 12.63 -2.37
N VAL A 59 -10.19 11.67 -3.01
CA VAL A 59 -9.27 10.74 -2.31
C VAL A 59 -8.12 11.50 -1.65
N ARG A 60 -7.65 12.58 -2.27
CA ARG A 60 -6.62 13.44 -1.68
C ARG A 60 -7.04 14.10 -0.38
N ASP A 61 -8.32 14.40 -0.21
CA ASP A 61 -8.85 14.88 1.07
C ASP A 61 -8.81 13.77 2.13
N MET A 62 -9.08 12.52 1.76
CA MET A 62 -8.94 11.36 2.65
C MET A 62 -7.49 11.19 3.11
N VAL A 63 -6.52 11.34 2.21
CA VAL A 63 -5.09 11.33 2.53
C VAL A 63 -4.76 12.35 3.62
N ASN A 64 -5.27 13.57 3.50
CA ASN A 64 -5.05 14.64 4.48
C ASN A 64 -5.90 14.48 5.76
N ALA A 65 -6.99 13.75 5.70
CA ALA A 65 -7.82 13.44 6.87
C ALA A 65 -7.09 12.54 7.88
N ILE A 66 -6.20 11.66 7.43
CA ILE A 66 -5.40 10.77 8.30
C ILE A 66 -4.56 11.56 9.32
N PRO A 67 -3.62 12.43 8.90
CA PRO A 67 -2.84 13.22 9.86
C PRO A 67 -3.72 14.19 10.66
N TYR A 68 -4.80 14.71 10.07
CA TYR A 68 -5.74 15.57 10.78
C TYR A 68 -6.45 14.86 11.94
N ALA A 69 -6.95 13.65 11.72
CA ALA A 69 -7.56 12.82 12.75
C ALA A 69 -6.56 12.43 13.84
N ALA A 70 -5.34 12.03 13.46
CA ALA A 70 -4.27 11.74 14.42
C ALA A 70 -3.90 12.94 15.29
N ILE A 71 -3.88 14.16 14.72
CA ILE A 71 -3.66 15.40 15.48
C ILE A 71 -4.81 15.64 16.47
N LYS A 72 -6.07 15.47 16.03
CA LYS A 72 -7.24 15.62 16.91
C LYS A 72 -7.22 14.65 18.09
N GLN A 73 -6.71 13.43 17.88
CA GLN A 73 -6.58 12.42 18.91
C GLN A 73 -5.29 12.57 19.76
N GLY A 74 -4.44 13.57 19.48
CA GLY A 74 -3.18 13.78 20.20
C GLY A 74 -2.09 12.75 19.90
N LEU A 75 -2.27 11.94 18.86
CA LEU A 75 -1.34 10.91 18.38
C LEU A 75 -0.25 11.46 17.44
N LEU A 76 -0.49 12.64 16.87
CA LEU A 76 0.43 13.35 16.00
C LEU A 76 0.55 14.82 16.42
N THR A 77 1.76 15.37 16.40
CA THR A 77 2.02 16.79 16.67
C THR A 77 2.78 17.46 15.53
N VAL A 78 2.52 18.74 15.30
CA VAL A 78 3.21 19.55 14.28
C VAL A 78 4.60 20.01 14.75
N ALA A 79 4.76 20.35 16.04
CA ALA A 79 6.01 20.85 16.58
C ALA A 79 7.14 19.80 16.47
N LYS A 80 8.35 20.25 16.09
CA LYS A 80 9.53 19.38 15.96
C LYS A 80 10.06 18.89 17.31
N LYS A 81 10.13 19.79 18.30
CA LYS A 81 10.63 19.48 19.64
C LYS A 81 9.59 18.63 20.37
N GLY A 82 9.97 17.42 20.79
CA GLY A 82 9.06 16.47 21.46
C GLY A 82 7.97 15.91 20.55
N LYS A 83 8.25 15.79 19.23
CA LYS A 83 7.28 15.34 18.23
C LYS A 83 6.69 13.97 18.60
N LYS A 84 5.37 13.91 18.71
CA LYS A 84 4.61 12.65 18.68
C LYS A 84 4.26 12.32 17.24
N ASN A 85 4.48 11.08 16.83
CA ASN A 85 4.05 10.57 15.53
C ASN A 85 3.78 9.07 15.65
N ILE A 86 2.52 8.70 15.86
CA ILE A 86 2.09 7.29 15.99
C ILE A 86 2.45 6.43 14.78
N PHE A 87 2.62 7.03 13.60
CA PHE A 87 2.94 6.33 12.36
C PHE A 87 4.44 6.08 12.16
N ALA A 88 5.30 6.79 12.90
CA ALA A 88 6.74 6.73 12.67
C ALA A 88 7.30 5.33 12.93
N GLY A 89 7.79 4.68 11.87
CA GLY A 89 8.30 3.32 11.92
C GLY A 89 7.24 2.22 12.00
N ALA A 90 5.95 2.55 12.02
CA ALA A 90 4.86 1.57 12.03
C ALA A 90 4.48 1.14 10.60
N ILE A 91 3.73 0.03 10.48
CA ILE A 91 2.96 -0.30 9.29
C ILE A 91 1.63 0.47 9.37
N LEU A 92 1.31 1.23 8.33
CA LEU A 92 -0.01 1.85 8.19
C LEU A 92 -0.94 0.88 7.46
N GLU A 93 -1.97 0.39 8.15
CA GLU A 93 -3.00 -0.46 7.53
C GLU A 93 -4.26 0.36 7.30
N ILE A 94 -4.84 0.29 6.10
CA ILE A 94 -6.00 1.10 5.71
C ILE A 94 -7.15 0.18 5.27
N GLU A 95 -8.35 0.43 5.79
CA GLU A 95 -9.58 -0.25 5.38
C GLU A 95 -10.77 0.71 5.25
N GLY A 96 -11.88 0.22 4.68
CA GLY A 96 -13.09 1.02 4.47
C GLY A 96 -13.05 1.90 3.22
N VAL A 97 -12.29 1.46 2.20
CA VAL A 97 -12.06 2.19 0.94
C VAL A 97 -12.50 1.38 -0.28
N ASP A 98 -13.54 0.57 -0.10
CA ASP A 98 -14.01 -0.44 -1.06
C ASP A 98 -14.49 0.16 -2.39
N ASP A 99 -14.73 1.46 -2.44
CA ASP A 99 -15.17 2.18 -3.62
C ASP A 99 -14.02 2.68 -4.51
N LEU A 100 -12.76 2.51 -4.09
CA LEU A 100 -11.58 2.96 -4.83
C LEU A 100 -11.13 1.95 -5.89
N SER A 101 -10.58 2.49 -6.98
CA SER A 101 -9.67 1.76 -7.86
C SER A 101 -8.30 1.52 -7.18
N VAL A 102 -7.46 0.65 -7.76
CA VAL A 102 -6.11 0.40 -7.24
C VAL A 102 -5.23 1.65 -7.37
N GLU A 103 -5.44 2.43 -8.42
CA GLU A 103 -4.74 3.67 -8.70
C GLU A 103 -5.13 4.79 -7.71
N GLU A 104 -6.41 4.90 -7.36
CA GLU A 104 -6.86 5.81 -6.30
C GLU A 104 -6.37 5.35 -4.92
N ALA A 105 -6.38 4.04 -4.65
CA ALA A 105 -5.83 3.48 -3.42
C ALA A 105 -4.32 3.74 -3.28
N PHE A 106 -3.60 3.85 -4.40
CA PHE A 106 -2.19 4.25 -4.38
C PHE A 106 -2.00 5.66 -3.81
N GLU A 107 -2.93 6.60 -3.98
CA GLU A 107 -2.81 7.93 -3.35
C GLU A 107 -2.71 7.83 -1.81
N LEU A 108 -3.38 6.84 -1.21
CA LEU A 108 -3.32 6.57 0.23
C LEU A 108 -2.03 5.87 0.64
N THR A 109 -1.62 4.82 -0.09
CA THR A 109 -0.40 4.08 0.24
C THR A 109 0.84 4.93 0.01
N ASP A 110 0.89 5.70 -1.06
CA ASP A 110 1.98 6.61 -1.43
C ASP A 110 2.26 7.62 -0.32
N ALA A 111 1.21 8.28 0.17
CA ALA A 111 1.30 9.30 1.22
C ALA A 111 1.73 8.76 2.60
N SER A 112 1.80 7.43 2.78
CA SER A 112 2.33 6.82 4.01
C SER A 112 3.81 7.16 4.24
N ALA A 113 4.57 7.44 3.16
CA ALA A 113 5.93 7.94 3.25
C ALA A 113 6.01 9.23 4.08
N GLU A 114 5.06 10.16 3.87
CA GLU A 114 4.98 11.44 4.58
C GLU A 114 4.55 11.30 6.03
N ARG A 115 4.03 10.13 6.42
CA ARG A 115 3.76 9.77 7.81
C ARG A 115 4.99 9.20 8.52
N SER A 116 6.09 9.01 7.81
CA SER A 116 7.28 8.26 8.26
C SER A 116 6.95 6.79 8.58
N ALA A 117 5.93 6.22 7.94
CA ALA A 117 5.60 4.81 8.07
C ALA A 117 6.69 3.93 7.43
N ALA A 118 6.95 2.79 8.05
CA ALA A 118 7.86 1.79 7.51
C ALA A 118 7.29 1.17 6.23
N ALA A 119 5.99 0.88 6.23
CA ALA A 119 5.24 0.33 5.10
C ALA A 119 3.77 0.75 5.16
N CYS A 120 3.03 0.44 4.11
CA CYS A 120 1.59 0.62 4.05
C CYS A 120 0.93 -0.55 3.32
N THR A 121 -0.28 -0.89 3.73
CA THR A 121 -1.16 -1.80 3.01
C THR A 121 -2.60 -1.28 3.07
N VAL A 122 -3.38 -1.64 2.06
CA VAL A 122 -4.76 -1.22 1.91
C VAL A 122 -5.62 -2.42 1.55
N SER A 123 -6.74 -2.60 2.26
CA SER A 123 -7.71 -3.64 1.94
C SER A 123 -8.59 -3.19 0.79
N LEU A 124 -8.64 -3.99 -0.29
CA LEU A 124 -9.42 -3.72 -1.48
C LEU A 124 -10.30 -4.92 -1.84
N PRO A 125 -11.50 -4.69 -2.44
CA PRO A 125 -12.33 -5.77 -2.92
C PRO A 125 -11.64 -6.60 -3.99
N GLU A 126 -11.82 -7.92 -3.95
CA GLU A 126 -11.25 -8.85 -4.93
C GLU A 126 -11.58 -8.46 -6.38
N ALA A 127 -12.82 -8.02 -6.64
CA ALA A 127 -13.24 -7.58 -7.96
C ALA A 127 -12.42 -6.39 -8.49
N THR A 128 -12.04 -5.45 -7.60
CA THR A 128 -11.18 -4.30 -7.94
C THR A 128 -9.78 -4.78 -8.29
N VAL A 129 -9.22 -5.68 -7.49
CA VAL A 129 -7.88 -6.24 -7.73
C VAL A 129 -7.85 -7.05 -9.03
N VAL A 130 -8.85 -7.91 -9.27
CA VAL A 130 -8.97 -8.71 -10.50
C VAL A 130 -9.03 -7.83 -11.74
N ARG A 131 -9.79 -6.71 -11.70
CA ARG A 131 -9.84 -5.75 -12.82
C ARG A 131 -8.46 -5.18 -13.11
N ASN A 132 -7.81 -4.62 -12.10
CA ASN A 132 -6.47 -4.02 -12.25
C ASN A 132 -5.43 -5.06 -12.73
N VAL A 133 -5.47 -6.30 -12.23
CA VAL A 133 -4.54 -7.36 -12.68
C VAL A 133 -4.76 -7.70 -14.15
N ARG A 134 -6.00 -7.75 -14.65
CA ARG A 134 -6.28 -7.96 -16.09
C ARG A 134 -5.73 -6.83 -16.95
N ASP A 135 -5.93 -5.58 -16.52
CA ASP A 135 -5.42 -4.41 -17.23
C ASP A 135 -3.88 -4.41 -17.28
N ASN A 136 -3.23 -4.79 -16.17
CA ASN A 136 -1.78 -4.95 -16.10
C ASN A 136 -1.26 -6.08 -16.99
N VAL A 137 -1.94 -7.23 -17.08
CA VAL A 137 -1.56 -8.30 -18.01
C VAL A 137 -1.59 -7.80 -19.45
N ALA A 138 -2.63 -7.07 -19.85
CA ALA A 138 -2.73 -6.50 -21.18
C ALA A 138 -1.58 -5.50 -21.47
N LEU A 139 -1.27 -4.63 -20.51
CA LEU A 139 -0.15 -3.69 -20.61
C LEU A 139 1.19 -4.41 -20.71
N LEU A 140 1.48 -5.39 -19.86
CA LEU A 140 2.74 -6.14 -19.91
C LEU A 140 2.93 -6.86 -21.25
N ARG A 141 1.84 -7.43 -21.82
CA ARG A 141 1.87 -8.03 -23.16
C ARG A 141 2.18 -6.99 -24.25
N SER A 142 1.70 -5.75 -24.13
CA SER A 142 2.05 -4.70 -25.08
C SER A 142 3.53 -4.31 -24.96
N LEU A 143 4.07 -4.21 -23.74
CA LEU A 143 5.49 -3.92 -23.52
C LEU A 143 6.41 -5.00 -24.13
N VAL A 144 6.02 -6.27 -24.03
CA VAL A 144 6.74 -7.37 -24.72
C VAL A 144 6.70 -7.17 -26.24
N LYS A 145 5.55 -6.84 -26.80
CA LYS A 145 5.39 -6.59 -28.24
C LYS A 145 6.20 -5.38 -28.72
N ASP A 146 6.31 -4.34 -27.89
CA ASP A 146 7.04 -3.10 -28.19
C ASP A 146 8.57 -3.25 -28.04
N GLY A 147 9.05 -4.44 -27.63
CA GLY A 147 10.49 -4.75 -27.57
C GLY A 147 11.19 -4.20 -26.32
N TYR A 148 10.48 -4.10 -25.19
CA TYR A 148 11.11 -3.74 -23.91
C TYR A 148 12.19 -4.78 -23.52
N ARG A 149 13.29 -4.27 -22.95
CA ARG A 149 14.61 -4.93 -22.89
C ARG A 149 14.64 -6.39 -22.40
N ASP A 150 13.88 -6.72 -21.36
CA ASP A 150 13.87 -8.06 -20.75
C ASP A 150 12.50 -8.71 -20.90
N SER A 151 12.26 -9.30 -22.09
CA SER A 151 11.02 -9.98 -22.43
C SER A 151 10.74 -11.20 -21.55
N ASP A 152 11.78 -11.88 -21.09
CA ASP A 152 11.63 -13.10 -20.30
C ASP A 152 11.11 -12.76 -18.89
N CYS A 153 11.62 -11.68 -18.29
CA CYS A 153 11.11 -11.16 -17.03
C CYS A 153 9.63 -10.77 -17.12
N LEU A 154 9.26 -10.02 -18.17
CA LEU A 154 7.87 -9.63 -18.41
C LEU A 154 6.97 -10.86 -18.63
N SER A 155 7.43 -11.84 -19.40
CA SER A 155 6.67 -13.07 -19.69
C SER A 155 6.43 -13.92 -18.44
N ARG A 156 7.43 -14.05 -17.56
CA ARG A 156 7.25 -14.70 -16.25
C ARG A 156 6.20 -13.98 -15.40
N ARG A 157 6.28 -12.64 -15.33
CA ARG A 157 5.30 -11.84 -14.59
C ARG A 157 3.88 -12.00 -15.14
N ILE A 158 3.72 -12.03 -16.46
CA ILE A 158 2.43 -12.26 -17.11
C ILE A 158 1.87 -13.63 -16.70
N ALA A 159 2.69 -14.68 -16.77
CA ALA A 159 2.28 -16.03 -16.38
C ALA A 159 1.85 -16.11 -14.91
N ASP A 160 2.59 -15.46 -14.00
CA ASP A 160 2.22 -15.40 -12.58
C ASP A 160 0.86 -14.70 -12.36
N LEU A 161 0.63 -13.57 -13.04
CA LEU A 161 -0.63 -12.83 -12.95
C LEU A 161 -1.81 -13.62 -13.53
N GLU A 162 -1.61 -14.32 -14.65
CA GLU A 162 -2.62 -15.20 -15.25
C GLU A 162 -2.94 -16.40 -14.37
N ALA A 163 -1.93 -16.99 -13.73
CA ALA A 163 -2.12 -18.06 -12.76
C ALA A 163 -2.93 -17.58 -11.55
N TRP A 164 -2.63 -16.39 -11.02
CA TRP A 164 -3.42 -15.79 -9.94
C TRP A 164 -4.86 -15.48 -10.40
N LEU A 165 -5.06 -14.97 -11.62
CA LEU A 165 -6.40 -14.70 -12.18
C LEU A 165 -7.25 -15.97 -12.37
N ALA A 166 -6.63 -17.14 -12.51
CA ALA A 166 -7.35 -18.41 -12.66
C ALA A 166 -8.03 -18.86 -11.35
N ALA A 167 -7.48 -18.44 -10.20
CA ALA A 167 -8.02 -18.74 -8.88
C ALA A 167 -7.68 -17.57 -7.93
N PRO A 168 -8.34 -16.41 -8.09
CA PRO A 168 -8.00 -15.22 -7.31
C PRO A 168 -8.30 -15.47 -5.84
N THR A 169 -7.33 -15.17 -4.99
CA THR A 169 -7.48 -15.19 -3.54
C THR A 169 -6.76 -13.98 -2.97
N LEU A 170 -7.35 -13.40 -1.92
CA LEU A 170 -6.77 -12.31 -1.15
C LEU A 170 -6.70 -12.66 0.32
N LEU A 171 -5.56 -12.39 0.94
CA LEU A 171 -5.40 -12.39 2.39
C LEU A 171 -6.33 -11.36 3.02
N LYS A 172 -6.81 -11.68 4.22
CA LYS A 172 -7.63 -10.80 5.05
C LYS A 172 -7.06 -10.81 6.45
N ARG A 173 -7.10 -9.66 7.11
CA ARG A 173 -6.78 -9.59 8.54
C ARG A 173 -7.78 -10.43 9.32
N ASP A 174 -7.34 -10.94 10.46
CA ASP A 174 -8.24 -11.52 11.44
C ASP A 174 -9.07 -10.44 12.15
N ASP A 175 -10.24 -10.82 12.64
CA ASP A 175 -11.13 -9.90 13.40
C ASP A 175 -10.51 -9.44 14.73
N HIS A 176 -9.55 -10.20 15.25
CA HIS A 176 -8.87 -9.98 16.52
C HIS A 176 -7.42 -9.49 16.35
N ALA A 177 -7.05 -8.99 15.17
CA ALA A 177 -5.75 -8.39 14.95
C ALA A 177 -5.53 -7.20 15.91
N GLU A 178 -4.34 -7.16 16.52
CA GLU A 178 -3.97 -6.13 17.49
C GLU A 178 -3.23 -4.97 16.82
N TYR A 179 -3.54 -3.75 17.23
CA TYR A 179 -2.96 -2.53 16.69
C TYR A 179 -2.44 -1.64 17.80
N THR A 180 -1.35 -0.92 17.54
CA THR A 180 -0.82 0.08 18.48
C THR A 180 -1.81 1.23 18.68
N ALA A 181 -2.52 1.59 17.61
CA ALA A 181 -3.63 2.52 17.64
C ALA A 181 -4.61 2.22 16.49
N VAL A 182 -5.88 2.56 16.71
CA VAL A 182 -6.93 2.53 15.69
C VAL A 182 -7.45 3.95 15.52
N ILE A 183 -7.48 4.44 14.29
CA ILE A 183 -7.95 5.78 13.93
C ILE A 183 -9.16 5.64 13.01
N GLU A 184 -10.33 5.94 13.57
CA GLU A 184 -11.61 5.94 12.85
C GLU A 184 -11.84 7.31 12.18
N ILE A 185 -12.20 7.31 10.90
CA ILE A 185 -12.50 8.50 10.10
C ILE A 185 -13.84 8.33 9.39
N ASP A 186 -14.82 9.14 9.77
CA ASP A 186 -16.11 9.22 9.10
C ASP A 186 -16.04 10.19 7.90
N LEU A 187 -16.43 9.70 6.72
CA LEU A 187 -16.47 10.46 5.47
C LEU A 187 -17.75 11.28 5.30
N ALA A 188 -18.78 11.02 6.12
CA ALA A 188 -20.09 11.69 6.07
C ALA A 188 -20.04 13.16 6.51
#